data_AF-A0A833A4X9-F1
#
_entry.id   AF-A0A833A4X9-F1
#
_cell.length_a   1.000
_cell.length_b   1.000
_cell.length_c   1.000
_cell.angle_alpha   90.00
_cell.angle_beta   90.00
_cell.angle_gamma   90.00
#
_symmetry.space_group_name_H-M   'P 1'
#
loop_
_entity.id
_entity.type
_entity.pdbx_description
1 polymer ?
#
loop_
_entity_poly.entity_id
_entity_poly.type
_entity_poly.pdbx_seq_one_letter_code
_entity_poly.pdbx_strand_id
1 'polypeptide(L)'
;MPKEVKDPEEFRKIAQRAEECRVKLGVRRIKTKEGSKRIQVLKVKARTPSYLYTIVFEDIDKGIEFAKSLKDVCKNIVVLDAELEPKIRE
;
A
#
# COMPACT_ATOMS: atom_id res chain seq x y z
N MET A 1 -0.39 8.83 -14.66
CA MET A 1 -1.38 9.26 -13.64
C MET A 1 -1.44 8.26 -12.50
N PRO A 2 -1.67 8.68 -11.25
CA PRO A 2 -1.93 7.76 -10.14
C PRO A 2 -3.36 7.20 -10.21
N LYS A 3 -3.54 5.92 -9.84
CA LYS A 3 -4.86 5.26 -9.74
C LYS A 3 -5.01 4.64 -8.36
N GLU A 4 -6.10 4.92 -7.67
CA GLU A 4 -6.44 4.24 -6.42
C GLU A 4 -7.24 2.98 -6.72
N VAL A 5 -6.80 1.84 -6.19
CA VAL A 5 -7.45 0.53 -6.29
C VAL A 5 -8.01 0.20 -4.92
N LYS A 6 -9.28 -0.17 -4.85
CA LYS A 6 -9.95 -0.52 -3.60
C LYS A 6 -9.95 -2.02 -3.34
N ASP A 7 -9.87 -2.82 -4.40
CA ASP A 7 -9.94 -4.28 -4.33
C ASP A 7 -8.53 -4.89 -4.15
N PRO A 8 -8.28 -5.67 -3.08
CA PRO A 8 -6.99 -6.29 -2.83
C PRO A 8 -6.59 -7.34 -3.89
N GLU A 9 -7.54 -8.07 -4.48
CA GLU A 9 -7.24 -9.10 -5.48
C GLU A 9 -6.85 -8.48 -6.82
N GLU A 10 -7.55 -7.42 -7.24
CA GLU A 10 -7.19 -6.61 -8.39
C GLU A 10 -5.78 -6.03 -8.20
N PHE A 11 -5.48 -5.52 -7.00
CA PHE A 11 -4.15 -4.99 -6.71
C PHE A 11 -3.07 -6.07 -6.79
N ARG A 12 -3.33 -7.29 -6.32
CA ARG A 12 -2.39 -8.43 -6.46
C ARG A 12 -2.07 -8.72 -7.93
N LYS A 13 -3.08 -8.75 -8.81
CA LYS A 13 -2.87 -8.94 -10.26
C LYS A 13 -2.02 -7.82 -10.87
N ILE A 14 -2.19 -6.58 -10.39
CA ILE A 14 -1.37 -5.44 -10.82
C ILE A 14 0.07 -5.58 -10.31
N ALA A 15 0.25 -6.01 -9.06
CA ALA A 15 1.56 -6.20 -8.44
C ALA A 15 2.41 -7.24 -9.18
N GLN A 16 1.80 -8.31 -9.73
CA GLN A 16 2.51 -9.33 -10.54
C GLN A 16 3.26 -8.75 -11.74
N ARG A 17 2.68 -7.74 -12.38
CA ARG A 17 3.28 -7.05 -13.54
C ARG A 17 3.96 -5.75 -13.17
N ALA A 18 4.02 -5.40 -11.89
CA ALA A 18 4.71 -4.22 -11.43
C ALA A 18 6.22 -4.44 -11.47
N GLU A 19 6.95 -3.40 -11.85
CA GLU A 19 8.41 -3.40 -11.78
C GLU A 19 8.87 -3.21 -10.34
N GLU A 20 8.08 -2.47 -9.55
CA GLU A 20 8.40 -2.12 -8.17
C GLU A 20 7.13 -1.91 -7.36
N CYS A 21 7.11 -2.44 -6.15
CA CYS A 21 6.08 -2.20 -5.15
C CYS A 21 6.66 -1.38 -4.01
N ARG A 22 6.08 -0.20 -3.72
CA ARG A 22 6.49 0.67 -2.63
C ARG A 22 5.48 0.59 -1.49
N VAL A 23 5.94 0.33 -0.28
CA VAL A 23 5.11 0.41 0.92
C VAL A 23 5.46 1.66 1.68
N LYS A 24 4.45 2.48 1.99
CA LYS A 24 4.63 3.75 2.69
C LYS A 24 3.50 4.04 3.67
N LEU A 25 3.82 4.58 4.84
CA LEU A 25 2.87 5.24 5.72
C LEU A 25 2.39 6.56 5.10
N GLY A 26 1.13 6.85 5.34
CA GLY A 26 0.48 8.07 4.90
C GLY A 26 -0.51 8.56 5.93
N VAL A 27 -1.06 9.73 5.64
CA VAL A 27 -2.16 10.29 6.41
C VAL A 27 -3.36 10.44 5.48
N ARG A 28 -4.54 10.00 5.95
CA ARG A 28 -5.82 10.22 5.25
C ARG A 28 -6.71 11.07 6.15
N ARG A 29 -7.39 12.04 5.54
CA ARG A 29 -8.42 12.83 6.21
C ARG A 29 -9.75 12.12 6.03
N ILE A 30 -10.39 11.76 7.14
CA ILE A 30 -11.73 11.18 7.16
C ILE A 30 -12.69 12.25 7.67
N LYS A 31 -13.85 12.40 7.02
CA LYS A 31 -14.94 13.24 7.52
C LYS A 31 -15.70 12.49 8.61
N THR A 32 -15.84 13.10 9.77
CA THR A 32 -16.64 12.60 10.89
C THR A 32 -17.77 13.58 11.18
N LYS A 33 -18.74 13.19 12.02
CA LYS A 33 -19.87 14.08 12.39
C LYS A 33 -19.40 15.37 13.09
N GLU A 34 -18.27 15.31 13.80
CA GLU A 34 -17.64 16.42 14.52
C GLU A 34 -16.60 17.20 13.67
N GLY A 35 -16.47 16.89 12.38
CA GLY A 35 -15.58 17.60 11.46
C GLY A 35 -14.69 16.65 10.66
N SER A 36 -13.38 16.75 10.86
CA SER A 36 -12.44 15.90 10.11
C SER A 36 -11.29 15.42 10.98
N LYS A 37 -11.06 14.11 10.98
CA LYS A 37 -9.96 13.47 11.68
C LYS A 37 -8.87 13.09 10.69
N ARG A 38 -7.61 13.27 11.08
CA ARG A 38 -6.46 12.70 10.38
C ARG A 38 -6.18 11.35 10.99
N ILE A 39 -6.15 10.31 10.17
CA ILE A 39 -5.72 8.97 10.58
C ILE A 39 -4.46 8.60 9.82
N GLN A 40 -3.64 7.79 10.47
CA GLN A 40 -2.54 7.12 9.81
C GLN A 40 -3.10 5.98 8.95
N VAL A 41 -2.54 5.83 7.75
CA VAL A 41 -2.92 4.78 6.80
C VAL A 41 -1.67 4.17 6.21
N LEU A 42 -1.75 2.90 5.81
CA LEU A 42 -0.68 2.24 5.06
C LEU A 42 -1.03 2.25 3.57
N LYS A 43 -0.12 2.76 2.76
CA LYS A 43 -0.26 2.85 1.30
C LYS A 43 0.69 1.86 0.65
N VAL A 44 0.14 0.87 -0.04
CA VAL A 44 0.91 -0.02 -0.91
C VAL A 44 0.75 0.48 -2.33
N LYS A 45 1.87 0.72 -3.00
CA LYS A 45 1.91 1.28 -4.35
C LYS A 45 2.57 0.31 -5.30
N ALA A 46 1.95 0.00 -6.42
CA ALA A 46 2.51 -0.82 -7.47
C ALA A 46 2.84 0.08 -8.68
N ARG A 47 4.12 0.14 -9.04
CA ARG A 47 4.59 0.87 -10.21
C ARG A 47 4.58 -0.06 -11.42
N THR A 48 3.67 0.21 -12.34
CA THR A 48 3.69 -0.38 -13.68
C THR A 48 4.26 0.65 -14.68
N PRO A 49 4.64 0.23 -15.90
CA PRO A 49 5.16 1.15 -16.91
C PRO A 49 4.21 2.33 -17.19
N SER A 50 2.90 2.08 -17.16
CA SER A 50 1.88 3.08 -17.52
C SER A 50 1.34 3.88 -16.34
N TYR A 51 1.25 3.28 -15.14
CA TYR A 51 0.54 3.90 -14.00
C TYR A 51 1.19 3.57 -12.66
N LEU A 52 0.89 4.41 -11.66
CA LEU A 52 1.16 4.11 -10.26
C LEU A 52 -0.17 3.75 -9.61
N TYR A 53 -0.36 2.47 -9.33
CA TYR A 53 -1.54 1.98 -8.62
C TYR A 53 -1.28 2.07 -7.13
N THR A 54 -2.29 2.47 -6.35
CA THR A 54 -2.19 2.57 -4.89
C THR A 54 -3.39 1.93 -4.24
N ILE A 55 -3.17 1.03 -3.29
CA ILE A 55 -4.20 0.57 -2.36
C ILE A 55 -3.91 1.15 -0.98
N VAL A 56 -4.96 1.57 -0.28
CA VAL A 56 -4.87 2.27 1.00
C VAL A 56 -5.57 1.43 2.06
N PHE A 57 -4.85 1.10 3.11
CA PHE A 57 -5.35 0.40 4.28
C PHE A 57 -5.46 1.38 5.46
N GLU A 58 -6.65 1.48 6.04
CA GLU A 58 -6.89 2.25 7.26
C GLU A 58 -6.44 1.49 8.50
N ASP A 59 -6.48 0.16 8.43
CA ASP A 59 -5.92 -0.77 9.41
C ASP A 59 -4.48 -1.11 9.00
N ILE A 60 -3.50 -0.67 9.80
CA ILE A 60 -2.07 -0.80 9.48
C ILE A 60 -1.66 -2.28 9.49
N ASP A 61 -2.14 -3.06 10.45
CA ASP A 61 -1.74 -4.46 10.62
C ASP A 61 -2.22 -5.29 9.43
N LYS A 62 -3.48 -5.11 9.00
CA LYS A 62 -3.98 -5.72 7.76
C LYS A 62 -3.19 -5.30 6.53
N GLY A 63 -2.78 -4.03 6.48
CA GLY A 63 -1.94 -3.51 5.41
C GLY A 63 -0.55 -4.15 5.38
N ILE A 64 0.04 -4.45 6.54
CA ILE A 64 1.31 -5.14 6.67
C ILE A 64 1.16 -6.60 6.21
N GLU A 65 0.14 -7.32 6.66
CA GLU A 65 -0.12 -8.70 6.21
C GLU A 65 -0.29 -8.76 4.69
N PHE A 66 -1.02 -7.80 4.11
CA PHE A 66 -1.16 -7.68 2.68
C PHE A 66 0.20 -7.43 1.99
N ALA A 67 1.01 -6.51 2.52
CA ALA A 67 2.34 -6.22 1.98
C ALA A 67 3.28 -7.44 2.07
N LYS A 68 3.22 -8.23 3.15
CA LYS A 68 3.94 -9.50 3.26
C LYS A 68 3.54 -10.47 2.16
N SER A 69 2.24 -10.59 1.90
CA SER A 69 1.72 -11.47 0.83
C SER A 69 2.16 -11.05 -0.58
N LEU A 70 2.69 -9.84 -0.76
CA LEU A 70 3.20 -9.36 -2.04
C LEU A 70 4.68 -9.66 -2.27
N LYS A 71 5.43 -10.15 -1.26
CA LYS A 71 6.85 -10.49 -1.42
C LYS A 71 7.09 -11.47 -2.56
N ASP A 72 6.25 -12.50 -2.67
CA ASP A 72 6.36 -13.53 -3.70
C ASP A 72 5.72 -13.12 -5.04
N VAL A 73 5.00 -12.00 -5.06
CA VAL A 73 4.18 -11.55 -6.19
C VAL A 73 4.89 -10.44 -6.94
N CYS A 74 5.50 -9.50 -6.22
CA CYS A 74 6.12 -8.32 -6.80
C CYS A 74 7.62 -8.54 -6.99
N LYS A 75 8.13 -8.17 -8.16
CA LYS A 75 9.55 -8.37 -8.52
C LYS A 75 10.52 -7.68 -7.55
N ASN A 76 10.14 -6.51 -7.05
CA ASN A 76 10.94 -5.74 -6.10
C ASN A 76 10.01 -5.03 -5.12
N ILE A 77 10.19 -5.27 -3.82
CA ILE A 77 9.44 -4.59 -2.77
C ILE A 77 10.36 -3.62 -2.02
N VAL A 78 9.99 -2.35 -2.05
CA VAL A 78 10.70 -1.24 -1.41
C VAL A 78 9.85 -0.72 -0.26
N VAL A 79 10.38 -0.80 0.96
CA VAL A 79 9.75 -0.21 2.13
C VAL A 79 10.35 1.18 2.33
N LEU A 80 9.52 2.22 2.36
CA LEU A 80 10.00 3.60 2.41
C LEU A 80 10.07 4.16 3.84
N ASP A 81 9.39 3.55 4.79
CA ASP A 81 9.39 3.96 6.19
C ASP A 81 10.14 2.90 7.02
N ALA A 82 11.21 3.32 7.70
CA ALA A 82 12.10 2.43 8.45
C ALA A 82 11.37 1.59 9.52
N GLU A 83 10.28 2.12 10.09
CA GLU A 83 9.45 1.45 11.08
C GLU A 83 8.69 0.23 10.52
N LEU A 84 8.39 0.23 9.22
CA LEU A 84 7.70 -0.86 8.54
C LEU A 84 8.67 -1.94 8.04
N GLU A 85 9.95 -1.61 7.88
CA GLU A 85 10.94 -2.51 7.31
C GLU A 85 11.12 -3.82 8.09
N PRO A 86 11.28 -3.83 9.43
CA PRO A 86 11.35 -5.08 10.19
C PRO A 86 10.02 -5.85 10.12
N LYS A 87 8.90 -5.14 10.27
CA LYS A 87 7.57 -5.75 10.27
C LYS A 87 7.22 -6.43 8.96
N ILE A 88 7.68 -5.89 7.83
CA ILE A 88 7.40 -6.46 6.52
C ILE A 88 8.44 -7.53 6.18
N ARG A 89 9.71 -7.39 6.56
CA ARG A 89 10.78 -8.35 6.19
C ARG A 89 10.80 -9.62 7.03
N GLU A 90 10.34 -9.59 8.28
CA GLU A 90 9.96 -10.81 9.03
C GLU A 90 8.94 -11.65 8.25
#